data_AF-A0A0B1TFG1-F1
#
_entry.id   AF-A0A0B1TFG1-F1
#
_cell.length_a   1.000
_cell.length_b   1.000
_cell.length_c   1.000
_cell.angle_alpha   90.00
_cell.angle_beta   90.00
_cell.angle_gamma   90.00
#
_symmetry.space_group_name_H-M   'P 1'
#
loop_
_entity.id
_entity.type
_entity.pdbx_description
1 polymer ?
#
loop_
_entity_poly.entity_id
_entity_poly.type
_entity_poly.pdbx_seq_one_letter_code
_entity_poly.pdbx_strand_id
1 'polypeptide(L)'
;MYITDNYGIRLSIMCGTSLNFFGSLIRVISSVPSVENPSYRQALLHTGSVIVASAQAFFLVLPSKVAEAWFPEHQRSLANVLTFIANPMGVVLGTIVPSLYFNGNIRLEKSSWHMFEFNASMAVMTTVAFVLSLFIRRGTPPTPPSASSANHSVEAPSFWKSIGVCFRNKQFIIQLFTFGLAFAELWGFMVIMPDIITDQGYNLYGYPTALAALVGVIASLICGAIADCTKKFKELVRICWICFALTALVVRVWLRHKWTSPGDSVVFLLACAFLGAFSIPQFPIGVEMGVETTFPVYEATSSGFLVLSGQLWMFIMYYAFEVSKSLKLIYDFDENSISRNWQLNLDIWCVLAVVAVILSFIANPRYVI
;
A
#
# COMPACT_ATOMS: atom_id res chain seq x y z
N MET A 1 7.75 -7.91 11.81
CA MET A 1 9.07 -8.58 11.73
C MET A 1 9.39 -9.39 12.97
N TYR A 2 9.38 -8.81 14.19
CA TYR A 2 9.78 -9.50 15.43
C TYR A 2 9.13 -10.88 15.63
N ILE A 3 7.80 -10.97 15.46
CA ILE A 3 7.08 -12.25 15.60
C ILE A 3 7.53 -13.24 14.51
N THR A 4 7.61 -12.77 13.26
CA THR A 4 8.00 -13.61 12.12
C THR A 4 9.42 -14.15 12.24
N ASP A 5 10.37 -13.34 12.73
CA ASP A 5 11.77 -13.73 12.83
C ASP A 5 12.05 -14.63 14.05
N ASN A 6 11.39 -14.40 15.20
CA ASN A 6 11.65 -15.18 16.42
C ASN A 6 10.71 -16.39 16.59
N TYR A 7 9.46 -16.28 16.15
CA TYR A 7 8.43 -17.31 16.35
C TYR A 7 7.98 -17.99 15.05
N GLY A 8 8.51 -17.53 13.91
CA GLY A 8 8.35 -18.17 12.61
C GLY A 8 7.12 -17.76 11.81
N ILE A 9 7.10 -18.20 10.55
CA ILE A 9 6.09 -17.85 9.54
C ILE A 9 4.68 -18.28 9.94
N ARG A 10 4.53 -19.49 10.52
CA ARG A 10 3.21 -20.04 10.88
C ARG A 10 2.47 -19.15 11.87
N LEU A 11 3.15 -18.72 12.94
CA LEU A 11 2.51 -17.86 13.94
C LEU A 11 2.12 -16.51 13.33
N SER A 12 2.98 -15.92 12.50
CA SER A 12 2.66 -14.67 11.81
C SER A 12 1.44 -14.77 10.89
N ILE A 13 1.30 -15.86 10.12
CA ILE A 13 0.10 -16.09 9.29
C ILE A 13 -1.15 -16.29 10.18
N MET A 14 -1.04 -17.07 11.24
CA MET A 14 -2.17 -17.29 12.17
C MET A 14 -2.60 -15.98 12.84
N CYS A 15 -1.66 -15.16 13.31
CA CYS A 15 -1.97 -13.84 13.89
C CYS A 15 -2.63 -12.93 12.86
N GLY A 16 -2.06 -12.78 11.67
CA GLY A 16 -2.63 -11.93 10.62
C GLY A 16 -4.04 -12.36 10.20
N THR A 17 -4.25 -13.65 9.96
CA THR A 17 -5.57 -14.17 9.57
C THR A 17 -6.59 -14.11 10.70
N SER A 18 -6.19 -14.34 11.95
CA SER A 18 -7.07 -14.21 13.12
C SER A 18 -7.54 -12.76 13.31
N LEU A 19 -6.62 -11.79 13.22
CA LEU A 19 -6.95 -10.37 13.33
C LEU A 19 -7.94 -9.96 12.22
N ASN A 20 -7.70 -10.37 10.98
CA ASN A 20 -8.65 -10.12 9.89
C ASN A 20 -10.02 -10.74 10.16
N PHE A 21 -10.06 -12.00 10.59
CA PHE A 21 -11.30 -12.71 10.88
C PHE A 21 -12.10 -12.03 11.99
N PHE A 22 -11.53 -11.87 13.19
CA PHE A 22 -12.24 -11.26 14.32
C PHE A 22 -12.60 -9.79 14.06
N GLY A 23 -11.71 -9.02 13.43
CA GLY A 23 -11.99 -7.64 13.06
C GLY A 23 -13.14 -7.53 12.04
N SER A 24 -13.20 -8.44 11.07
CA SER A 24 -14.32 -8.49 10.10
C SER A 24 -15.64 -8.87 10.76
N LEU A 25 -15.65 -9.80 11.73
CA LEU A 25 -16.86 -10.16 12.47
C LEU A 25 -17.40 -8.97 13.26
N ILE A 26 -16.52 -8.19 13.89
CA ILE A 26 -16.91 -6.96 14.60
C ILE A 26 -17.53 -5.94 13.62
N ARG A 27 -17.01 -5.82 12.39
CA ARG A 27 -17.60 -4.98 11.33
C ARG A 27 -18.96 -5.49 10.85
N VAL A 28 -19.20 -6.80 10.85
CA VAL A 28 -20.52 -7.36 10.56
C VAL A 28 -21.51 -6.99 11.66
N ILE A 29 -21.11 -7.12 12.92
CA ILE A 29 -21.94 -6.73 14.08
C ILE A 29 -22.29 -5.24 14.02
N SER A 30 -21.34 -4.37 13.66
CA SER A 30 -21.61 -2.93 13.50
C SER A 30 -22.59 -2.60 12.36
N SER A 31 -22.86 -3.55 11.48
CA SER A 31 -23.73 -3.35 10.31
C SER A 31 -25.14 -3.89 10.51
N VAL A 32 -25.43 -4.52 11.65
CA VAL A 32 -26.76 -5.07 11.94
C VAL A 32 -27.75 -3.92 12.17
N PRO A 33 -28.90 -3.89 11.47
CA PRO A 33 -29.89 -2.81 11.61
C PRO A 33 -30.47 -2.63 13.03
N SER A 34 -30.42 -3.67 13.87
CA SER A 34 -30.86 -3.60 15.27
C SER A 34 -29.95 -2.79 16.19
N VAL A 35 -28.77 -2.37 15.71
CA VAL A 35 -27.89 -1.45 16.44
C VAL A 35 -28.35 -0.02 16.20
N GLU A 36 -29.32 0.45 16.99
CA GLU A 36 -29.97 1.75 16.78
C GLU A 36 -29.08 2.95 17.12
N ASN A 37 -28.19 2.80 18.11
CA ASN A 37 -27.34 3.88 18.62
C ASN A 37 -26.17 4.16 17.65
N PRO A 38 -26.13 5.35 17.00
CA PRO A 38 -25.12 5.69 16.01
C PRO A 38 -23.69 5.68 16.55
N SER A 39 -23.48 6.16 17.78
CA SER A 39 -22.16 6.24 18.40
C SER A 39 -21.57 4.86 18.67
N TYR A 40 -22.41 3.94 19.17
CA TYR A 40 -21.99 2.55 19.39
C TYR A 40 -21.70 1.84 18.06
N ARG A 41 -22.51 2.10 17.03
CA ARG A 41 -22.31 1.55 15.68
C ARG A 41 -20.97 2.00 15.08
N GLN A 42 -20.67 3.28 15.16
CA GLN A 42 -19.39 3.84 14.69
C GLN A 42 -18.21 3.29 15.49
N ALA A 43 -18.32 3.23 16.83
CA ALA A 43 -17.28 2.66 17.67
C ALA A 43 -16.95 1.22 17.27
N LEU A 44 -17.96 0.36 17.11
CA LEU A 44 -17.75 -1.02 16.64
C LEU A 44 -17.12 -1.08 15.25
N LEU A 45 -17.60 -0.28 14.30
CA LEU A 45 -17.04 -0.24 12.94
C LEU A 45 -15.57 0.16 12.94
N HIS A 46 -15.20 1.20 13.69
CA HIS A 46 -13.82 1.66 13.81
C HIS A 46 -12.95 0.65 14.56
N THR A 47 -13.44 0.07 15.67
CA THR A 47 -12.71 -0.98 16.40
C THR A 47 -12.43 -2.17 15.51
N GLY A 48 -13.43 -2.68 14.77
CA GLY A 48 -13.23 -3.78 13.83
C GLY A 48 -12.24 -3.41 12.72
N SER A 49 -12.30 -2.18 12.20
CA SER A 49 -11.38 -1.69 11.17
C SER A 49 -9.93 -1.58 11.67
N VAL A 50 -9.70 -1.14 12.90
CA VAL A 50 -8.37 -1.08 13.53
C VAL A 50 -7.79 -2.48 13.71
N ILE A 51 -8.62 -3.46 14.12
CA ILE A 51 -8.18 -4.85 14.27
C ILE A 51 -7.79 -5.45 12.91
N VAL A 52 -8.61 -5.25 11.87
CA VAL A 52 -8.29 -5.65 10.48
C VAL A 52 -7.01 -4.96 9.99
N ALA A 53 -6.87 -3.65 10.21
CA ALA A 53 -5.69 -2.90 9.79
C ALA A 53 -4.40 -3.41 10.46
N SER A 54 -4.50 -3.84 11.73
CA SER A 54 -3.36 -4.42 12.46
C SER A 54 -2.86 -5.73 11.84
N ALA A 55 -3.73 -6.47 11.12
CA ALA A 55 -3.33 -7.68 10.40
C ALA A 55 -2.35 -7.38 9.25
N GLN A 56 -2.45 -6.20 8.64
CA GLN A 56 -1.65 -5.80 7.49
C GLN A 56 -0.14 -5.84 7.79
N ALA A 57 0.27 -5.52 9.03
CA ALA A 57 1.66 -5.56 9.48
C ALA A 57 2.28 -6.96 9.38
N PHE A 58 1.48 -8.02 9.50
CA PHE A 58 1.94 -9.39 9.29
C PHE A 58 2.06 -9.70 7.80
N PHE A 59 1.03 -9.37 7.00
CA PHE A 59 0.99 -9.72 5.58
C PHE A 59 2.02 -9.00 4.73
N LEU A 60 2.46 -7.79 5.10
CA LEU A 60 3.45 -7.06 4.30
C LEU A 60 4.89 -7.58 4.47
N VAL A 61 5.17 -8.33 5.54
CA VAL A 61 6.52 -8.89 5.83
C VAL A 61 6.63 -10.37 5.44
N LEU A 62 5.49 -11.04 5.27
CA LEU A 62 5.46 -12.47 4.95
C LEU A 62 6.01 -12.84 3.55
N PRO A 63 5.78 -12.07 2.46
CA PRO A 63 6.26 -12.41 1.13
C PRO A 63 7.76 -12.69 1.08
N SER A 64 8.57 -11.76 1.60
CA SER A 64 10.02 -11.88 1.64
C SER A 64 10.45 -13.06 2.51
N LYS A 65 9.87 -13.22 3.71
CA LYS A 65 10.23 -14.34 4.60
C LYS A 65 9.86 -15.71 4.02
N VAL A 66 8.70 -15.83 3.38
CA VAL A 66 8.26 -17.09 2.75
C VAL A 66 9.15 -17.42 1.57
N ALA A 67 9.48 -16.43 0.73
CA ALA A 67 10.40 -16.59 -0.39
C ALA A 67 11.78 -17.08 0.12
N GLU A 68 12.35 -16.42 1.13
CA GLU A 68 13.63 -16.76 1.74
C GLU A 68 13.65 -18.20 2.29
N ALA A 69 12.60 -18.58 3.03
CA ALA A 69 12.56 -19.82 3.79
C ALA A 69 12.17 -21.06 2.98
N TRP A 70 11.33 -20.92 1.95
CA TRP A 70 10.76 -22.05 1.21
C TRP A 70 11.31 -22.22 -0.21
N PHE A 71 11.91 -21.18 -0.78
CA PHE A 71 12.37 -21.21 -2.18
C PHE A 71 13.90 -21.09 -2.28
N PRO A 72 14.54 -21.84 -3.22
CA PRO A 72 15.95 -21.70 -3.52
C PRO A 72 16.24 -20.35 -4.18
N GLU A 73 17.48 -19.85 -4.09
CA GLU A 73 17.88 -18.50 -4.52
C GLU A 73 17.36 -18.08 -5.91
N HIS A 74 17.50 -18.96 -6.90
CA HIS A 74 17.06 -18.68 -8.28
C HIS A 74 15.53 -18.53 -8.44
N GLN A 75 14.72 -18.92 -7.46
CA GLN A 75 13.24 -18.79 -7.46
C GLN A 75 12.73 -17.77 -6.43
N ARG A 76 13.60 -17.22 -5.57
CA ARG A 76 13.18 -16.32 -4.48
C ARG A 76 12.54 -15.04 -4.98
N SER A 77 13.16 -14.38 -5.96
CA SER A 77 12.62 -13.14 -6.53
C SER A 77 11.24 -13.39 -7.15
N LEU A 78 11.08 -14.44 -7.96
CA LEU A 78 9.79 -14.80 -8.55
C LEU A 78 8.71 -15.08 -7.49
N ALA A 79 9.02 -15.88 -6.47
CA ALA A 79 8.10 -16.19 -5.38
C ALA A 79 7.69 -14.94 -4.59
N ASN A 80 8.65 -14.05 -4.32
CA ASN A 80 8.41 -12.78 -3.64
C ASN A 80 7.49 -11.89 -4.48
N VAL A 81 7.78 -11.71 -5.77
CA VAL A 81 6.97 -10.89 -6.70
C VAL A 81 5.54 -11.42 -6.81
N LEU A 82 5.35 -12.73 -7.04
CA LEU A 82 4.01 -13.33 -7.13
C LEU A 82 3.19 -13.12 -5.86
N THR A 83 3.83 -13.24 -4.69
CA THR A 83 3.15 -13.03 -3.40
C THR A 83 2.87 -11.53 -3.16
N PHE A 84 3.79 -10.65 -3.56
CA PHE A 84 3.64 -9.20 -3.41
C PHE A 84 2.48 -8.65 -4.25
N ILE A 85 2.24 -9.21 -5.45
CA ILE A 85 1.12 -8.85 -6.34
C ILE A 85 -0.25 -9.09 -5.71
N ALA A 86 -0.36 -10.01 -4.75
CA ALA A 86 -1.61 -10.24 -4.03
C ALA A 86 -2.14 -8.98 -3.32
N ASN A 87 -1.25 -8.09 -2.86
CA ASN A 87 -1.64 -6.85 -2.18
C ASN A 87 -2.37 -5.86 -3.12
N PRO A 88 -1.78 -5.39 -4.24
CA PRO A 88 -2.49 -4.52 -5.18
C PRO A 88 -3.69 -5.20 -5.82
N MET A 89 -3.67 -6.52 -6.05
CA MET A 89 -4.87 -7.25 -6.50
C MET A 89 -6.00 -7.21 -5.46
N GLY A 90 -5.67 -7.31 -4.17
CA GLY A 90 -6.61 -7.10 -3.08
C GLY A 90 -7.20 -5.70 -3.07
N VAL A 91 -6.42 -4.67 -3.42
CA VAL A 91 -6.92 -3.30 -3.60
C VAL A 91 -7.88 -3.20 -4.78
N VAL A 92 -7.56 -3.80 -5.93
CA VAL A 92 -8.46 -3.85 -7.10
C VAL A 92 -9.82 -4.41 -6.70
N LEU A 93 -9.84 -5.57 -6.04
CA LEU A 93 -11.09 -6.17 -5.56
C LEU A 93 -11.77 -5.29 -4.49
N GLY A 94 -11.00 -4.77 -3.54
CA GLY A 94 -11.49 -3.93 -2.44
C GLY A 94 -12.04 -2.58 -2.88
N THR A 95 -11.76 -2.14 -4.11
CA THR A 95 -12.26 -0.88 -4.67
C THR A 95 -13.34 -1.09 -5.71
N ILE A 96 -13.22 -2.10 -6.58
CA ILE A 96 -14.23 -2.42 -7.60
C ILE A 96 -15.49 -3.02 -6.96
N VAL A 97 -15.36 -3.97 -6.04
CA VAL A 97 -16.53 -4.66 -5.47
C VAL A 97 -17.50 -3.69 -4.78
N PRO A 98 -17.05 -2.78 -3.90
CA PRO A 98 -17.95 -1.76 -3.36
C PRO A 98 -18.47 -0.81 -4.45
N SER A 99 -17.63 -0.43 -5.42
CA SER A 99 -18.03 0.48 -6.50
C SER A 99 -19.16 -0.10 -7.35
N LEU A 100 -19.15 -1.41 -7.62
CA LEU A 100 -20.21 -2.11 -8.35
C LEU A 100 -21.44 -2.34 -7.48
N TYR A 101 -21.24 -2.77 -6.23
CA TYR A 101 -22.32 -3.11 -5.31
C TYR A 101 -23.14 -1.86 -4.90
N PHE A 102 -22.49 -0.72 -4.73
CA PHE A 102 -23.14 0.55 -4.36
C PHE A 102 -23.35 1.50 -5.56
N ASN A 103 -23.20 1.03 -6.80
CA ASN A 103 -23.45 1.85 -7.99
C ASN A 103 -24.95 2.12 -8.18
N GLY A 104 -25.36 3.39 -8.18
CA GLY A 104 -26.71 3.84 -8.55
C GLY A 104 -27.81 3.59 -7.50
N ASN A 105 -28.65 4.61 -7.26
CA ASN A 105 -29.98 4.62 -6.62
C ASN A 105 -30.25 3.82 -5.34
N ILE A 106 -29.27 3.14 -4.75
CA ILE A 106 -29.41 2.50 -3.44
C ILE A 106 -29.47 3.62 -2.41
N ARG A 107 -30.70 3.95 -1.98
CA ARG A 107 -30.90 4.78 -0.81
C ARG A 107 -30.35 4.00 0.37
N LEU A 108 -29.20 4.44 0.87
CA LEU A 108 -28.59 3.95 2.11
C LEU A 108 -29.46 4.43 3.29
N GLU A 109 -30.64 3.82 3.42
CA GLU A 109 -31.51 4.04 4.56
C GLU A 109 -30.91 3.37 5.79
N LYS A 110 -31.10 3.98 6.95
CA LYS A 110 -30.56 3.50 8.23
C LYS A 110 -30.94 2.04 8.53
N SER A 111 -32.07 1.57 8.00
CA SER A 111 -32.59 0.20 8.19
C SER A 111 -32.17 -0.79 7.10
N SER A 112 -31.41 -0.36 6.09
CA SER A 112 -31.07 -1.22 4.97
C SER A 112 -30.05 -2.30 5.35
N TRP A 113 -30.31 -3.53 4.91
CA TRP A 113 -29.41 -4.68 5.10
C TRP A 113 -28.22 -4.68 4.13
N HIS A 114 -28.14 -3.75 3.16
CA HIS A 114 -27.06 -3.73 2.15
C HIS A 114 -25.65 -3.61 2.77
N MET A 115 -25.49 -2.80 3.82
CA MET A 115 -24.21 -2.68 4.52
C MET A 115 -23.85 -3.95 5.30
N PHE A 116 -24.85 -4.65 5.83
CA PHE A 116 -24.67 -5.94 6.48
C PHE A 116 -24.24 -7.01 5.48
N GLU A 117 -24.96 -7.14 4.36
CA GLU A 117 -24.65 -8.08 3.28
C GLU A 117 -23.23 -7.86 2.74
N PHE A 118 -22.86 -6.61 2.49
CA PHE A 118 -21.52 -6.25 2.04
C PHE A 118 -20.45 -6.65 3.07
N ASN A 119 -20.58 -6.24 4.35
CA ASN A 119 -19.59 -6.61 5.37
C ASN A 119 -19.58 -8.12 5.66
N ALA A 120 -20.72 -8.82 5.54
CA ALA A 120 -20.80 -10.27 5.68
C ALA A 120 -20.06 -10.98 4.55
N SER A 121 -20.19 -10.52 3.30
CA SER A 121 -19.43 -11.08 2.17
C SER A 121 -17.91 -10.96 2.37
N MET A 122 -17.46 -9.80 2.88
CA MET A 122 -16.05 -9.59 3.22
C MET A 122 -15.59 -10.47 4.39
N ALA A 123 -16.46 -10.67 5.39
CA ALA A 123 -16.19 -11.57 6.50
C ALA A 123 -16.04 -13.03 6.04
N VAL A 124 -16.84 -13.49 5.07
CA VAL A 124 -16.69 -14.83 4.46
C VAL A 124 -15.30 -14.98 3.85
N MET A 125 -14.80 -14.00 3.09
CA MET A 125 -13.46 -14.06 2.50
C MET A 125 -12.36 -14.19 3.57
N THR A 126 -12.43 -13.40 4.64
CA THR A 126 -11.45 -13.49 5.74
C THR A 126 -11.57 -14.78 6.54
N THR A 127 -12.78 -15.33 6.66
CA THR A 127 -13.04 -16.62 7.31
C THR A 127 -12.40 -17.76 6.52
N VAL A 128 -12.52 -17.74 5.18
CA VAL A 128 -11.85 -18.72 4.32
C VAL A 128 -10.33 -18.64 4.51
N ALA A 129 -9.74 -17.44 4.52
CA ALA A 129 -8.31 -17.26 4.75
C ALA A 129 -7.87 -17.77 6.14
N PHE A 130 -8.68 -17.54 7.18
CA PHE A 130 -8.44 -18.05 8.52
C PHE A 130 -8.53 -19.58 8.58
N VAL A 131 -9.57 -20.18 8.00
CA VAL A 131 -9.71 -21.65 7.95
C VAL A 131 -8.54 -22.28 7.19
N LEU A 132 -8.13 -21.70 6.06
CA LEU A 132 -6.95 -22.14 5.30
C LEU A 132 -5.67 -22.06 6.14
N SER A 133 -5.52 -21.03 6.99
CA SER A 133 -4.34 -20.90 7.85
C SER A 133 -4.25 -21.97 8.93
N LEU A 134 -5.38 -22.53 9.39
CA LEU A 134 -5.40 -23.65 10.35
C LEU A 134 -4.80 -24.93 9.77
N PHE A 135 -4.83 -25.11 8.45
CA PHE A 135 -4.22 -26.25 7.77
C PHE A 135 -2.71 -26.12 7.60
N ILE A 136 -2.10 -24.97 7.91
CA ILE A 136 -0.65 -24.78 7.85
C ILE A 136 0.01 -25.52 9.01
N ARG A 137 0.64 -26.65 8.71
CA ARG A 137 1.28 -27.51 9.73
C ARG A 137 2.70 -27.09 10.11
N ARG A 138 3.46 -26.52 9.17
CA ARG A 138 4.89 -26.16 9.37
C ARG A 138 5.16 -24.75 8.87
N GLY A 139 5.92 -23.97 9.65
CA GLY A 139 6.35 -22.62 9.29
C GLY A 139 7.58 -22.60 8.38
N THR A 140 8.42 -23.63 8.44
CA THR A 140 9.65 -23.78 7.65
C THR A 140 9.69 -25.18 7.02
N PRO A 141 10.38 -25.35 5.88
CA PRO A 141 10.52 -26.66 5.27
C PRO A 141 11.35 -27.60 6.17
N PRO A 142 11.08 -28.92 6.15
CA PRO A 142 11.83 -29.90 6.94
C PRO A 142 13.31 -30.05 6.54
N THR A 143 13.67 -29.61 5.33
CA THR A 143 15.06 -29.53 4.85
C THR A 143 15.31 -28.11 4.32
N PRO A 144 16.40 -27.44 4.72
CA PRO A 144 16.70 -26.10 4.25
C PRO A 144 16.89 -26.09 2.72
N PRO A 145 16.29 -25.12 2.00
CA PRO A 145 16.27 -25.11 0.54
C PRO A 145 17.64 -24.77 -0.10
N SER A 146 18.58 -24.19 0.65
CA SER A 146 19.95 -23.94 0.18
C SER A 146 21.00 -23.89 1.30
N ALA A 147 22.28 -24.13 0.98
CA ALA A 147 23.40 -23.99 1.92
C ALA A 147 23.54 -22.54 2.45
N SER A 148 23.21 -21.55 1.62
CA SER A 148 23.15 -20.14 1.98
C SER A 148 22.01 -19.81 2.97
N SER A 149 20.85 -20.48 2.90
CA SER A 149 19.81 -20.36 3.95
C SER A 149 20.24 -20.96 5.29
N ALA A 150 21.08 -22.01 5.26
CA ALA A 150 21.65 -22.60 6.46
C ALA A 150 22.69 -21.68 7.12
N ASN A 151 23.57 -21.06 6.32
CA ASN A 151 24.61 -20.15 6.82
C ASN A 151 24.08 -18.75 7.22
N HIS A 152 23.06 -18.23 6.54
CA HIS A 152 22.49 -16.91 6.88
C HIS A 152 21.91 -16.85 8.30
N SER A 153 21.36 -17.96 8.79
CA SER A 153 20.86 -18.06 10.17
C SER A 153 21.97 -17.95 11.24
N VAL A 154 23.22 -18.22 10.86
CA VAL A 154 24.40 -18.20 11.73
C VAL A 154 25.08 -16.83 11.73
N GLU A 155 25.08 -16.13 10.59
CA GLU A 155 25.73 -14.82 10.43
C GLU A 155 24.83 -13.62 10.74
N ALA A 156 23.50 -13.79 10.67
CA ALA A 156 22.57 -12.69 10.86
C ALA A 156 22.53 -12.19 12.33
N PRO A 157 22.61 -10.87 12.58
CA PRO A 157 22.53 -10.33 13.92
C PRO A 157 21.16 -10.55 14.56
N SER A 158 21.11 -10.55 15.90
CA SER A 158 19.85 -10.58 16.65
C SER A 158 18.96 -9.40 16.27
N PHE A 159 17.64 -9.55 16.34
CA PHE A 159 16.67 -8.56 15.86
C PHE A 159 17.00 -7.12 16.33
N TRP A 160 17.24 -6.92 17.63
CA TRP A 160 17.56 -5.60 18.18
C TRP A 160 18.90 -5.04 17.67
N LYS A 161 19.89 -5.90 17.43
CA LYS A 161 21.16 -5.49 16.84
C LYS A 161 21.00 -5.14 15.35
N SER A 162 20.12 -5.86 14.63
CA SER A 162 19.75 -5.55 13.25
C SER A 162 19.16 -4.15 13.11
N ILE A 163 18.30 -3.72 14.05
CA ILE A 163 17.80 -2.34 14.09
C ILE A 163 18.96 -1.34 14.13
N GLY A 164 19.91 -1.55 15.05
CA GLY A 164 21.08 -0.69 15.17
C GLY A 164 21.94 -0.64 13.90
N VAL A 165 22.10 -1.76 13.19
CA VAL A 165 22.83 -1.82 11.92
C VAL A 165 22.10 -1.04 10.81
N CYS A 166 20.79 -1.27 10.65
CA CYS A 166 19.96 -0.57 9.67
C CYS A 166 20.02 0.96 9.84
N PHE A 167 19.78 1.46 11.06
CA PHE A 167 19.75 2.90 11.32
C PHE A 167 21.13 3.56 11.40
N ARG A 168 22.21 2.80 11.46
CA ARG A 168 23.58 3.34 11.36
C ARG A 168 24.01 3.50 9.89
N ASN A 169 23.36 2.80 8.97
CA ASN A 169 23.65 2.92 7.55
C ASN A 169 22.94 4.15 6.94
N LYS A 170 23.70 5.22 6.66
CA LYS A 170 23.19 6.45 6.04
C LYS A 170 22.43 6.18 4.73
N GLN A 171 22.89 5.20 3.97
CA GLN A 171 22.28 4.77 2.72
C GLN A 171 20.85 4.24 2.94
N PHE A 172 20.69 3.40 3.96
CA PHE A 172 19.39 2.81 4.28
C PHE A 172 18.43 3.88 4.79
N ILE A 173 18.91 4.86 5.58
CA ILE A 173 18.08 5.98 6.04
C ILE A 173 17.55 6.82 4.87
N ILE A 174 18.42 7.13 3.89
CA ILE A 174 18.02 7.79 2.65
C ILE A 174 16.92 6.99 1.95
N GLN A 175 17.08 5.67 1.91
CA GLN A 175 16.14 4.78 1.24
C GLN A 175 14.81 4.66 1.98
N LEU A 176 14.79 4.67 3.32
CA LEU A 176 13.57 4.77 4.12
C LEU A 176 12.76 6.00 3.70
N PHE A 177 13.43 7.13 3.53
CA PHE A 177 12.79 8.38 3.12
C PHE A 177 12.25 8.32 1.68
N THR A 178 13.06 7.93 0.70
CA THR A 178 12.65 7.91 -0.71
C THR A 178 11.60 6.85 -1.01
N PHE A 179 11.73 5.66 -0.43
CA PHE A 179 10.70 4.61 -0.48
C PHE A 179 9.43 5.06 0.22
N GLY A 180 9.58 5.71 1.38
CA GLY A 180 8.47 6.19 2.18
C GLY A 180 7.61 7.20 1.44
N LEU A 181 8.25 8.18 0.79
CA LEU A 181 7.57 9.13 -0.09
C LEU A 181 6.91 8.45 -1.28
N ALA A 182 7.57 7.50 -1.95
CA ALA A 182 6.98 6.77 -3.08
C ALA A 182 5.67 6.06 -2.66
N PHE A 183 5.66 5.47 -1.47
CA PHE A 183 4.48 4.85 -0.89
C PHE A 183 3.36 5.87 -0.63
N ALA A 184 3.70 6.96 0.06
CA ALA A 184 2.74 7.97 0.48
C ALA A 184 2.13 8.73 -0.70
N GLU A 185 2.92 9.05 -1.73
CA GLU A 185 2.48 9.82 -2.90
C GLU A 185 1.32 9.17 -3.64
N LEU A 186 1.43 7.88 -3.95
CA LEU A 186 0.37 7.17 -4.65
C LEU A 186 -0.83 6.93 -3.73
N TRP A 187 -0.60 6.31 -2.58
CA TRP A 187 -1.70 5.88 -1.72
C TRP A 187 -2.40 7.05 -1.02
N GLY A 188 -1.65 8.10 -0.67
CA GLY A 188 -2.20 9.33 -0.11
C GLY A 188 -3.13 10.04 -1.10
N PHE A 189 -2.75 10.12 -2.37
CA PHE A 189 -3.65 10.65 -3.42
C PHE A 189 -4.92 9.81 -3.54
N MET A 190 -4.82 8.49 -3.55
CA MET A 190 -5.98 7.59 -3.67
C MET A 190 -6.98 7.72 -2.52
N VAL A 191 -6.57 8.20 -1.35
CA VAL A 191 -7.46 8.45 -0.21
C VAL A 191 -8.27 9.74 -0.38
N ILE A 192 -7.65 10.81 -0.87
CA ILE A 192 -8.34 12.12 -1.03
C ILE A 192 -9.06 12.25 -2.38
N MET A 193 -8.61 11.50 -3.40
CA MET A 193 -9.13 11.59 -4.76
C MET A 193 -10.66 11.43 -4.85
N PRO A 194 -11.32 10.47 -4.16
CA PRO A 194 -12.78 10.28 -4.26
C PRO A 194 -13.58 11.55 -3.93
N ASP A 195 -13.17 12.31 -2.91
CA ASP A 195 -13.82 13.57 -2.53
C ASP A 195 -13.70 14.61 -3.65
N ILE A 196 -12.49 14.70 -4.25
CA ILE A 196 -12.18 15.69 -5.30
C ILE A 196 -12.98 15.39 -6.56
N ILE A 197 -12.97 14.15 -7.03
CA ILE A 197 -13.64 13.78 -8.29
C ILE A 197 -15.16 13.90 -8.15
N THR A 198 -15.71 13.61 -6.97
CA THR A 198 -17.14 13.76 -6.69
C THR A 198 -17.56 15.23 -6.73
N ASP A 199 -16.78 16.12 -6.10
CA ASP A 199 -17.01 17.58 -6.13
C ASP A 199 -16.87 18.16 -7.55
N GLN A 200 -16.00 17.58 -8.38
CA GLN A 200 -15.86 17.93 -9.80
C GLN A 200 -16.95 17.32 -10.71
N GLY A 201 -17.84 16.49 -10.18
CA GLY A 201 -18.97 15.89 -10.91
C GLY A 201 -18.66 14.56 -11.62
N TYR A 202 -17.48 13.98 -11.40
CA TYR A 202 -17.14 12.66 -11.95
C TYR A 202 -17.85 11.56 -11.16
N ASN A 203 -18.48 10.62 -11.88
CA ASN A 203 -19.08 9.43 -11.29
C ASN A 203 -18.21 8.19 -11.50
N LEU A 204 -16.99 8.20 -10.95
CA LEU A 204 -15.98 7.14 -11.16
C LEU A 204 -15.74 6.24 -9.94
N TYR A 205 -16.34 6.54 -8.78
CA TYR A 205 -16.20 5.74 -7.56
C TYR A 205 -14.73 5.34 -7.29
N GLY A 206 -14.45 4.06 -7.06
CA GLY A 206 -13.11 3.49 -6.86
C GLY A 206 -12.43 2.99 -8.14
N TYR A 207 -13.01 3.16 -9.33
CA TYR A 207 -12.40 2.67 -10.58
C TYR A 207 -11.00 3.24 -10.87
N PRO A 208 -10.70 4.53 -10.63
CA PRO A 208 -9.36 5.06 -10.88
C PRO A 208 -8.27 4.39 -10.02
N THR A 209 -8.58 4.11 -8.76
CA THR A 209 -7.67 3.41 -7.83
C THR A 209 -7.45 1.96 -8.27
N ALA A 210 -8.50 1.28 -8.70
CA ALA A 210 -8.40 -0.08 -9.21
C ALA A 210 -7.54 -0.15 -10.48
N LEU A 211 -7.74 0.78 -11.41
CA LEU A 211 -6.98 0.83 -12.65
C LEU A 211 -5.50 1.14 -12.40
N ALA A 212 -5.21 2.09 -11.50
CA ALA A 212 -3.84 2.39 -11.07
C ALA A 212 -3.15 1.15 -10.46
N ALA A 213 -3.85 0.41 -9.59
CA ALA A 213 -3.32 -0.81 -8.99
C ALA A 213 -3.05 -1.90 -10.05
N LEU A 214 -3.99 -2.14 -10.98
CA LEU A 214 -3.85 -3.18 -12.01
C LEU A 214 -2.72 -2.86 -12.99
N VAL A 215 -2.66 -1.64 -13.51
CA VAL A 215 -1.61 -1.24 -14.46
C VAL A 215 -0.26 -1.18 -13.76
N GLY A 216 -0.22 -0.72 -12.50
CA GLY A 216 1.02 -0.71 -11.73
C GLY A 216 1.57 -2.11 -11.41
N VAL A 217 0.72 -3.13 -11.25
CA VAL A 217 1.16 -4.54 -11.16
C VAL A 217 1.87 -4.98 -12.44
N ILE A 218 1.26 -4.72 -13.60
CA ILE A 218 1.84 -5.09 -14.91
C ILE A 218 3.16 -4.34 -15.11
N ALA A 219 3.19 -3.04 -14.83
CA ALA A 219 4.40 -2.23 -14.91
C ALA A 219 5.49 -2.74 -13.96
N SER A 220 5.12 -3.15 -12.74
CA SER A 220 6.07 -3.67 -11.75
C SER A 220 6.73 -4.97 -12.20
N LEU A 221 5.99 -5.86 -12.88
CA LEU A 221 6.55 -7.08 -13.47
C LEU A 221 7.57 -6.76 -14.57
N ILE A 222 7.20 -5.84 -15.48
CA ILE A 222 8.06 -5.43 -16.60
C ILE A 222 9.32 -4.72 -16.07
N CYS A 223 9.15 -3.75 -15.19
CA CYS A 223 10.25 -3.01 -14.57
C CYS A 223 11.14 -3.92 -13.73
N GLY A 224 10.59 -4.90 -13.01
CA GLY A 224 11.38 -5.91 -12.30
C GLY A 224 12.26 -6.72 -13.25
N ALA A 225 11.70 -7.24 -14.34
CA ALA A 225 12.46 -7.98 -15.35
C ALA A 225 13.56 -7.11 -16.00
N ILE A 226 13.26 -5.83 -16.31
CA ILE A 226 14.25 -4.88 -16.83
C ILE A 226 15.35 -4.62 -15.79
N ALA A 227 14.99 -4.45 -14.52
CA ALA A 227 15.94 -4.23 -13.43
C ALA A 227 16.88 -5.44 -13.27
N ASP A 228 16.33 -6.65 -13.36
CA ASP A 228 17.11 -7.89 -13.31
C ASP A 228 18.11 -8.01 -14.46
N CYS A 229 17.72 -7.67 -15.69
CA CYS A 229 18.60 -7.73 -16.85
C CYS A 229 19.64 -6.59 -16.87
N THR A 230 19.24 -5.38 -16.52
CA THR A 230 20.11 -4.20 -16.64
C THR A 230 20.99 -3.96 -15.43
N LYS A 231 20.58 -4.47 -14.24
CA LYS A 231 21.18 -4.20 -12.93
C LYS A 231 21.28 -2.69 -12.59
N LYS A 232 20.53 -1.84 -13.31
CA LYS A 232 20.50 -0.38 -13.15
C LYS A 232 19.30 0.07 -12.32
N PHE A 233 19.08 -0.56 -11.17
CA PHE A 233 17.92 -0.34 -10.30
C PHE A 233 17.68 1.14 -9.97
N LYS A 234 18.76 1.87 -9.67
CA LYS A 234 18.71 3.28 -9.31
C LYS A 234 18.22 4.20 -10.44
N GLU A 235 18.69 3.99 -11.66
CA GLU A 235 18.27 4.81 -12.80
C GLU A 235 16.81 4.54 -13.16
N LEU A 236 16.36 3.29 -13.00
CA LEU A 236 14.97 2.92 -13.20
C LEU A 236 14.04 3.63 -12.20
N VAL A 237 14.39 3.64 -10.90
CA VAL A 237 13.61 4.35 -9.85
C VAL A 237 13.55 5.86 -10.13
N ARG A 238 14.63 6.46 -10.64
CA ARG A 238 14.66 7.89 -11.01
C ARG A 238 13.73 8.20 -12.17
N ILE A 239 13.74 7.36 -13.21
CA ILE A 239 12.82 7.49 -14.36
C ILE A 239 11.36 7.40 -13.87
N CYS A 240 11.06 6.41 -13.03
CA CYS A 240 9.76 6.27 -12.39
C CYS A 240 9.32 7.54 -11.65
N TRP A 241 10.21 8.16 -10.86
CA TRP A 241 9.91 9.41 -10.15
C TRP A 241 9.62 10.58 -11.09
N ILE A 242 10.43 10.76 -12.14
CA ILE A 242 10.22 11.85 -13.12
C ILE A 242 8.88 11.67 -13.81
N CYS A 243 8.60 10.47 -14.31
CA CYS A 243 7.35 10.17 -15.00
C CYS A 243 6.15 10.34 -14.06
N PHE A 244 6.24 9.87 -12.81
CA PHE A 244 5.20 10.07 -11.79
C PHE A 244 4.92 11.55 -11.53
N ALA A 245 5.96 12.37 -11.31
CA ALA A 245 5.79 13.80 -11.05
C ALA A 245 5.18 14.54 -12.25
N LEU A 246 5.57 14.18 -13.49
CA LEU A 246 4.95 14.73 -14.70
C LEU A 246 3.47 14.35 -14.80
N THR A 247 3.12 13.09 -14.53
CA THR A 247 1.73 12.64 -14.52
C THR A 247 0.92 13.34 -13.40
N ALA A 248 1.50 13.54 -12.22
CA ALA A 248 0.87 14.24 -11.11
C ALA A 248 0.52 15.69 -11.47
N LEU A 249 1.44 16.39 -12.14
CA LEU A 249 1.19 17.75 -12.66
C LEU A 249 0.08 17.78 -13.71
N VAL A 250 0.02 16.79 -14.60
CA VAL A 250 -1.07 16.66 -15.57
C VAL A 250 -2.41 16.45 -14.86
N VAL A 251 -2.46 15.56 -13.87
CA VAL A 251 -3.65 15.31 -13.05
C VAL A 251 -4.12 16.59 -12.35
N ARG A 252 -3.20 17.35 -11.75
CA ARG A 252 -3.49 18.63 -11.11
C ARG A 252 -4.12 19.63 -12.09
N VAL A 253 -3.54 19.80 -13.28
CA VAL A 253 -4.07 20.73 -14.29
C VAL A 253 -5.43 20.26 -14.82
N TRP A 254 -5.60 18.97 -15.01
CA TRP A 254 -6.84 18.38 -15.51
C TRP A 254 -8.00 18.55 -14.52
N LEU A 255 -7.77 18.24 -13.25
CA LEU A 255 -8.80 18.33 -12.21
C LEU A 255 -9.27 19.77 -11.93
N ARG A 256 -8.56 20.81 -12.38
CA ARG A 256 -9.05 22.20 -12.29
C ARG A 256 -10.21 22.50 -13.23
N HIS A 257 -10.38 21.71 -14.28
CA HIS A 257 -11.49 21.88 -15.22
C HIS A 257 -12.65 21.01 -14.73
N LYS A 258 -13.83 21.63 -14.58
CA LYS A 258 -15.05 20.90 -14.23
C LYS A 258 -15.38 19.87 -15.30
N TRP A 259 -15.91 18.73 -14.87
CA TRP A 259 -16.33 17.67 -15.77
C TRP A 259 -17.32 18.20 -16.81
N THR A 260 -16.98 18.01 -18.09
CA THR A 260 -17.79 18.53 -19.22
C THR A 260 -18.22 17.39 -20.15
N SER A 261 -17.40 16.34 -20.29
CA SER A 261 -17.61 15.24 -21.23
C SER A 261 -17.25 13.88 -20.63
N PRO A 262 -17.90 12.77 -21.04
CA PRO A 262 -17.41 11.42 -20.74
C PRO A 262 -15.95 11.17 -21.15
N GLY A 263 -15.43 11.92 -22.13
CA GLY A 263 -14.02 11.89 -22.51
C GLY A 263 -13.08 12.30 -21.37
N ASP A 264 -13.48 13.25 -20.52
CA ASP A 264 -12.67 13.73 -19.40
C ASP A 264 -12.44 12.62 -18.37
N SER A 265 -13.46 11.76 -18.19
CA SER A 265 -13.39 10.60 -17.32
C SER A 265 -12.38 9.56 -17.81
N VAL A 266 -12.32 9.33 -19.12
CA VAL A 266 -11.34 8.41 -19.73
C VAL A 266 -9.93 8.95 -19.56
N VAL A 267 -9.72 10.25 -19.83
CA VAL A 267 -8.41 10.90 -19.66
C VAL A 267 -7.94 10.80 -18.20
N PHE A 268 -8.83 11.07 -17.25
CA PHE A 268 -8.50 10.98 -15.82
C PHE A 268 -8.17 9.54 -15.39
N LEU A 269 -8.93 8.54 -15.87
CA LEU A 269 -8.63 7.12 -15.63
C LEU A 269 -7.25 6.74 -16.18
N LEU A 270 -6.93 7.15 -17.41
CA LEU A 270 -5.62 6.90 -18.01
C LEU A 270 -4.50 7.58 -17.21
N ALA A 271 -4.70 8.81 -16.75
CA ALA A 271 -3.73 9.50 -15.91
C ALA A 271 -3.49 8.74 -14.58
N CYS A 272 -4.54 8.23 -13.93
CA CYS A 272 -4.41 7.38 -12.75
C CYS A 272 -3.69 6.05 -13.06
N ALA A 273 -3.95 5.47 -14.22
CA ALA A 273 -3.23 4.28 -14.69
C ALA A 273 -1.72 4.55 -14.80
N PHE A 274 -1.32 5.69 -15.37
CA PHE A 274 0.08 6.10 -15.45
C PHE A 274 0.70 6.38 -14.07
N LEU A 275 -0.03 7.01 -13.13
CA LEU A 275 0.44 7.17 -11.75
C LEU A 275 0.78 5.83 -11.12
N GLY A 276 -0.11 4.84 -11.28
CA GLY A 276 0.11 3.47 -10.82
C GLY A 276 1.31 2.80 -11.52
N ALA A 277 1.41 2.95 -12.85
CA ALA A 277 2.48 2.39 -13.66
C ALA A 277 3.87 2.85 -13.20
N PHE A 278 4.01 4.10 -12.75
CA PHE A 278 5.30 4.65 -12.36
C PHE A 278 5.58 4.58 -10.86
N SER A 279 4.57 4.47 -10.00
CA SER A 279 4.78 4.36 -8.55
C SER A 279 4.90 2.92 -8.06
N ILE A 280 4.06 1.98 -8.53
CA ILE A 280 4.06 0.61 -7.99
C ILE A 280 5.38 -0.16 -8.21
N PRO A 281 6.09 -0.03 -9.36
CA PRO A 281 7.39 -0.69 -9.53
C PRO A 281 8.44 -0.28 -8.48
N GLN A 282 8.32 0.92 -7.90
CA GLN A 282 9.26 1.42 -6.92
C GLN A 282 9.24 0.59 -5.63
N PHE A 283 8.16 -0.15 -5.34
CA PHE A 283 8.05 -0.99 -4.15
C PHE A 283 8.98 -2.21 -4.18
N PRO A 284 8.83 -3.18 -5.10
CA PRO A 284 9.70 -4.35 -5.09
C PRO A 284 11.16 -3.98 -5.36
N ILE A 285 11.43 -3.06 -6.30
CA ILE A 285 12.79 -2.58 -6.59
C ILE A 285 13.41 -1.92 -5.34
N GLY A 286 12.65 -1.07 -4.66
CA GLY A 286 13.11 -0.40 -3.44
C GLY A 286 13.33 -1.38 -2.28
N VAL A 287 12.58 -2.48 -2.20
CA VAL A 287 12.80 -3.55 -1.22
C VAL A 287 14.08 -4.32 -1.53
N GLU A 288 14.30 -4.75 -2.77
CA GLU A 288 15.51 -5.48 -3.18
C GLU A 288 16.77 -4.66 -2.88
N MET A 289 16.79 -3.39 -3.31
CA MET A 289 17.87 -2.46 -3.01
C MET A 289 18.08 -2.27 -1.50
N GLY A 290 17.01 -2.34 -0.70
CA GLY A 290 17.04 -2.17 0.75
C GLY A 290 17.64 -3.36 1.46
N VAL A 291 17.31 -4.56 1.00
CA VAL A 291 17.89 -5.80 1.49
C VAL A 291 19.39 -5.81 1.20
N GLU A 292 19.82 -5.50 -0.03
CA GLU A 292 21.23 -5.45 -0.41
C GLU A 292 22.04 -4.46 0.42
N THR A 293 21.52 -3.26 0.68
CA THR A 293 22.23 -2.23 1.46
C THR A 293 22.35 -2.56 2.95
N THR A 294 21.53 -3.47 3.46
CA THR A 294 21.50 -3.84 4.89
C THR A 294 22.11 -5.21 5.17
N PHE A 295 22.66 -5.89 4.16
CA PHE A 295 23.35 -7.16 4.35
C PHE A 295 24.42 -7.06 5.46
N PRO A 296 24.51 -8.04 6.40
CA PRO A 296 23.85 -9.34 6.46
C PRO A 296 22.56 -9.38 7.31
N VAL A 297 21.83 -8.28 7.47
CA VAL A 297 20.54 -8.28 8.20
C VAL A 297 19.49 -9.14 7.48
N TYR A 298 18.64 -9.83 8.24
CA TYR A 298 17.49 -10.57 7.69
C TYR A 298 16.64 -9.72 6.74
N GLU A 299 16.32 -10.26 5.56
CA GLU A 299 15.58 -9.56 4.51
C GLU A 299 14.23 -9.02 5.01
N ALA A 300 13.54 -9.81 5.84
CA ALA A 300 12.26 -9.47 6.46
C ALA A 300 12.35 -8.24 7.40
N THR A 301 13.50 -8.03 8.06
CA THR A 301 13.71 -6.86 8.92
C THR A 301 13.89 -5.60 8.08
N SER A 302 14.74 -5.63 7.05
CA SER A 302 14.99 -4.49 6.16
C SER A 302 13.76 -4.07 5.37
N SER A 303 13.15 -5.03 4.65
CA SER A 303 11.92 -4.82 3.88
C SER A 303 10.78 -4.30 4.76
N GLY A 304 10.65 -4.83 5.96
CA GLY A 304 9.66 -4.36 6.91
C GLY A 304 9.87 -2.91 7.33
N PHE A 305 11.11 -2.47 7.59
CA PHE A 305 11.38 -1.07 7.98
C PHE A 305 11.06 -0.10 6.85
N LEU A 306 11.34 -0.48 5.60
CA LEU A 306 10.94 0.29 4.42
C LEU A 306 9.41 0.45 4.35
N VAL A 307 8.68 -0.66 4.47
CA VAL A 307 7.21 -0.66 4.49
C VAL A 307 6.67 0.21 5.64
N LEU A 308 7.24 0.06 6.85
CA LEU A 308 6.84 0.87 8.00
C LEU A 308 7.08 2.36 7.77
N SER A 309 8.19 2.72 7.11
CA SER A 309 8.44 4.10 6.72
C SER A 309 7.41 4.60 5.71
N GLY A 310 7.02 3.79 4.73
CA GLY A 310 5.93 4.12 3.79
C GLY A 310 4.59 4.37 4.47
N GLN A 311 4.19 3.52 5.40
CA GLN A 311 2.96 3.70 6.17
C GLN A 311 3.01 4.98 7.03
N LEU A 312 4.16 5.27 7.65
CA LEU A 312 4.36 6.49 8.42
C LEU A 312 4.24 7.75 7.55
N TRP A 313 4.89 7.76 6.38
CA TRP A 313 4.80 8.87 5.43
C TRP A 313 3.39 9.06 4.89
N MET A 314 2.67 7.97 4.61
CA MET A 314 1.26 8.02 4.22
C MET A 314 0.39 8.67 5.30
N PHE A 315 0.61 8.32 6.57
CA PHE A 315 -0.09 8.95 7.69
C PHE A 315 0.24 10.45 7.82
N ILE A 316 1.51 10.83 7.75
CA ILE A 316 1.96 12.23 7.81
C ILE A 316 1.31 13.04 6.69
N MET A 317 1.33 12.51 5.46
CA MET A 317 0.79 13.15 4.28
C MET A 317 -0.72 13.29 4.34
N TYR A 318 -1.43 12.25 4.77
CA TYR A 318 -2.87 12.31 5.00
C TYR A 318 -3.24 13.38 6.04
N TYR A 319 -2.52 13.41 7.17
CA TYR A 319 -2.73 14.45 8.18
C TYR A 319 -2.47 15.85 7.63
N ALA A 320 -1.40 16.04 6.85
CA ALA A 320 -1.13 17.30 6.16
C ALA A 320 -2.28 17.70 5.24
N PHE A 321 -2.83 16.78 4.45
CA PHE A 321 -3.99 17.04 3.60
C PHE A 321 -5.24 17.41 4.39
N GLU A 322 -5.53 16.75 5.50
CA GLU A 322 -6.68 17.08 6.35
C GLU A 322 -6.56 18.46 7.00
N VAL A 323 -5.35 18.85 7.46
CA VAL A 323 -5.10 20.20 7.95
C VAL A 323 -5.26 21.21 6.81
N SER A 324 -4.65 20.94 5.65
CA SER A 324 -4.68 21.84 4.50
C SER A 324 -6.08 22.05 3.92
N LYS A 325 -6.98 21.06 3.99
CA LYS A 325 -8.41 21.23 3.65
C LYS A 325 -9.08 22.35 4.44
N SER A 326 -8.64 22.60 5.68
CA SER A 326 -9.23 23.61 6.57
C SER A 326 -8.60 25.00 6.47
N LEU A 327 -7.46 25.12 5.79
CA LEU A 327 -6.73 26.38 5.67
C LEU A 327 -7.29 27.22 4.52
N LYS A 328 -7.71 28.46 4.82
CA LYS A 328 -8.02 29.48 3.80
C LYS A 328 -6.74 30.14 3.30
N LEU A 329 -5.89 29.34 2.67
CA LEU A 329 -4.62 29.77 2.12
C LEU A 329 -4.68 29.60 0.60
N ILE A 330 -4.34 30.67 -0.14
CA ILE A 330 -4.24 30.76 -1.61
C ILE A 330 -5.57 30.66 -2.37
N TYR A 331 -6.46 29.74 -2.00
CA TYR A 331 -7.71 29.48 -2.71
C TYR A 331 -8.92 29.70 -1.81
N ASP A 332 -9.94 30.35 -2.35
CA ASP A 332 -11.28 30.38 -1.77
C ASP A 332 -12.01 29.08 -2.11
N PHE A 333 -12.76 28.54 -1.14
CA PHE A 333 -13.52 27.31 -1.29
C PHE A 333 -14.84 27.39 -0.53
N ASP A 334 -15.82 26.60 -0.96
CA ASP A 334 -17.09 26.47 -0.24
C ASP A 334 -16.88 25.66 1.03
N GLU A 335 -17.16 26.26 2.19
CA GLU A 335 -17.04 25.61 3.50
C GLU A 335 -17.98 24.40 3.65
N ASN A 336 -19.06 24.36 2.86
CA ASN A 336 -20.05 23.29 2.88
C ASN A 336 -19.66 22.09 2.00
N SER A 337 -18.68 22.23 1.10
CA SER A 337 -18.19 21.10 0.30
C SER A 337 -17.26 20.21 1.14
N ILE A 338 -17.39 18.90 0.99
CA ILE A 338 -16.56 17.89 1.68
C ILE A 338 -15.09 18.03 1.25
N SER A 339 -14.84 18.39 -0.01
CA SER A 339 -13.50 18.52 -0.58
C SER A 339 -12.76 19.77 -0.08
N ARG A 340 -13.48 20.80 0.40
CA ARG A 340 -12.96 22.09 0.90
C ARG A 340 -11.83 22.64 0.04
N ASN A 341 -10.66 22.96 0.62
CA ASN A 341 -9.49 23.42 -0.13
C ASN A 341 -8.71 22.28 -0.82
N TRP A 342 -9.39 21.52 -1.67
CA TRP A 342 -8.76 20.40 -2.39
C TRP A 342 -7.67 20.84 -3.37
N GLN A 343 -7.75 22.08 -3.89
CA GLN A 343 -6.74 22.63 -4.79
C GLN A 343 -5.39 22.78 -4.06
N LEU A 344 -5.39 23.27 -2.81
CA LEU A 344 -4.19 23.33 -2.00
C LEU A 344 -3.60 21.94 -1.74
N ASN A 345 -4.45 20.92 -1.53
CA ASN A 345 -3.97 19.54 -1.38
C ASN A 345 -3.28 19.01 -2.63
N LEU A 346 -3.83 19.26 -3.82
CA LEU A 346 -3.19 18.88 -5.08
C LEU A 346 -1.87 19.62 -5.32
N ASP A 347 -1.81 20.88 -4.90
CA ASP A 347 -0.59 21.69 -4.97
C ASP A 347 0.50 21.11 -4.06
N ILE A 348 0.17 20.79 -2.80
CA ILE A 348 1.09 20.14 -1.85
C ILE A 348 1.55 18.78 -2.38
N TRP A 349 0.61 17.98 -2.89
CA TRP A 349 0.89 16.68 -3.50
C TRP A 349 1.90 16.79 -4.66
N CYS A 350 1.67 17.71 -5.60
CA CYS A 350 2.59 17.93 -6.70
C CYS A 350 3.97 18.45 -6.25
N VAL A 351 4.01 19.33 -5.25
CA VAL A 351 5.28 19.84 -4.70
C VAL A 351 6.07 18.69 -4.08
N LEU A 352 5.44 17.82 -3.31
CA LEU A 352 6.09 16.65 -2.71
C LEU A 352 6.61 15.70 -3.78
N ALA A 353 5.87 15.47 -4.87
CA ALA A 353 6.34 14.65 -5.99
C ALA A 353 7.59 15.24 -6.67
N VAL A 354 7.64 16.56 -6.87
CA VAL A 354 8.82 17.25 -7.42
C VAL A 354 10.01 17.19 -6.44
N VAL A 355 9.76 17.38 -5.14
CA VAL A 355 10.79 17.24 -4.10
C VAL A 355 11.35 15.82 -4.09
N ALA A 356 10.51 14.80 -4.24
CA ALA A 356 10.95 13.42 -4.30
C ALA A 356 11.84 13.13 -5.53
N VAL A 357 11.54 13.73 -6.69
CA VAL A 357 12.43 13.69 -7.87
C VAL A 357 13.79 14.27 -7.49
N ILE A 358 13.84 15.48 -6.95
CA ILE A 358 15.09 16.16 -6.56
C ILE A 358 15.90 15.29 -5.59
N LEU A 359 15.23 14.72 -4.58
CA LEU A 359 15.87 13.85 -3.59
C LEU A 359 16.39 12.55 -4.20
N SER A 360 15.71 11.97 -5.19
CA SER A 360 16.20 10.78 -5.89
C SER A 360 17.53 11.02 -6.63
N PHE A 361 17.81 12.27 -7.02
CA PHE A 361 19.09 12.67 -7.60
C PHE A 361 20.13 12.99 -6.53
N ILE A 362 19.78 13.78 -5.52
CA ILE A 362 20.68 14.24 -4.46
C ILE A 362 21.18 13.08 -3.60
N ALA A 363 20.27 12.18 -3.19
CA ALA A 363 20.60 11.18 -2.20
C ALA A 363 21.54 10.08 -2.75
N ASN A 364 21.74 10.06 -4.09
CA ASN A 364 22.66 9.25 -4.88
C ASN A 364 23.17 7.97 -4.20
N PRO A 365 22.26 7.04 -3.89
CA PRO A 365 22.62 5.92 -3.06
C PRO A 365 23.67 5.03 -3.77
N ARG A 366 24.79 4.69 -3.08
CA ARG A 366 25.81 3.74 -3.56
C ARG A 366 25.44 2.31 -3.15
N TYR A 367 25.00 1.52 -4.12
CA TYR A 367 24.76 0.08 -3.95
C TYR A 367 26.05 -0.67 -4.23
N VAL A 368 26.45 -1.55 -3.32
CA VAL A 368 27.58 -2.47 -3.54
C VAL A 368 26.99 -3.63 -4.32
N ILE A 369 27.13 -3.59 -5.65
CA ILE A 369 26.81 -4.70 -6.56
C ILE A 369 28.12 -5.36 -6.97
#